data_AF-A0A5N1INY5-F1
#
_entry.id   AF-A0A5N1INY5-F1
#
_cell.length_a   1.000
_cell.length_b   1.000
_cell.length_c   1.000
_cell.angle_alpha   90.00
_cell.angle_beta   90.00
_cell.angle_gamma   90.00
#
_symmetry.space_group_name_H-M   'P 1'
#
loop_
_entity.id
_entity.type
_entity.pdbx_description
1 polymer ?
#
loop_
_entity_poly.entity_id
_entity_poly.type
_entity_poly.pdbx_seq_one_letter_code
_entity_poly.pdbx_strand_id
1 'polypeptide(L)'
;MEAEEISYEERIREHQLKIKQVFTEVGKVVVGQQYMVNRLLIGLFTGGHILLEGVPGLAKTLTVNTLSRVLDLNFQRIQFTPDLLPSDLIGTMIYNQASSAFEVKKGPIFSNLILADEINRSPAKVQSALLEAMQEKQVTIGETTYRLDLPFLVLATQNPVEQEGTYPLPEAQVDRFMMKVYIDYLKKNDELEVMRRMSNMGYRGEVNTVLSKEDIFAIRGEINQVQISEMLEKYIIELVFASRRPSEYDLAEFANYIQFGVSPRASIALNLAAKAVAFFDERDYVLPEDIKEVAADVMNHRIILNYEAEADGVKTKDFVEAILRKVPIS
;
A
#
# COMPACT_ATOMS: atom_id res chain seq x y z
N MET A 1 -1.51 -34.27 29.30
CA MET A 1 -2.33 -33.31 28.56
C MET A 1 -1.64 -33.08 27.24
N GLU A 2 -1.96 -33.92 26.26
CA GLU A 2 -1.60 -33.65 24.87
C GLU A 2 -2.42 -32.42 24.47
N ALA A 3 -1.74 -31.35 24.05
CA ALA A 3 -2.42 -30.24 23.41
C ALA A 3 -3.01 -30.79 22.11
N GLU A 4 -4.34 -30.73 21.95
CA GLU A 4 -4.98 -31.04 20.68
C GLU A 4 -4.36 -30.14 19.60
N GLU A 5 -3.65 -30.76 18.66
CA GLU A 5 -3.08 -30.07 17.51
C GLU A 5 -4.25 -29.54 16.67
N ILE A 6 -4.48 -28.23 16.73
CA ILE A 6 -5.50 -27.54 15.94
C ILE A 6 -5.25 -27.85 14.47
N SER A 7 -6.30 -28.25 13.73
CA SER A 7 -6.21 -28.54 12.30
C SER A 7 -5.68 -27.33 11.52
N TYR A 8 -4.96 -27.58 10.42
CA TYR A 8 -4.51 -26.51 9.54
C TYR A 8 -5.66 -25.62 9.04
N GLU A 9 -6.81 -26.22 8.75
CA GLU A 9 -8.02 -25.50 8.32
C GLU A 9 -8.62 -24.64 9.44
N GLU A 10 -8.58 -25.14 10.69
CA GLU A 10 -9.05 -24.39 11.85
C GLU A 10 -8.17 -23.17 12.14
N ARG A 11 -6.85 -23.30 11.95
CA ARG A 11 -5.90 -22.19 12.07
C ARG A 11 -6.15 -21.09 11.03
N ILE A 12 -6.38 -21.46 9.77
CA ILE A 12 -6.73 -20.50 8.72
C ILE A 12 -8.00 -19.73 9.12
N ARG A 13 -9.02 -20.45 9.57
CA ARG A 13 -10.29 -19.84 9.98
C ARG A 13 -10.11 -18.89 11.17
N GLU A 14 -9.26 -19.25 12.14
CA GLU A 14 -8.92 -18.37 13.25
C GLU A 14 -8.26 -17.07 12.76
N HIS A 15 -7.30 -17.15 11.86
CA HIS A 15 -6.65 -15.96 11.30
C HIS A 15 -7.61 -15.08 10.48
N GLN A 16 -8.50 -15.67 9.68
CA GLN A 16 -9.52 -14.92 8.95
C GLN A 16 -10.46 -14.17 9.92
N LEU A 17 -10.86 -14.82 11.02
CA LEU A 17 -11.65 -14.17 12.08
C LEU A 17 -10.86 -13.04 12.76
N LYS A 18 -9.57 -13.23 13.05
CA LYS A 18 -8.71 -12.17 13.59
C LYS A 18 -8.61 -10.98 12.64
N ILE A 19 -8.55 -11.18 11.32
CA ILE A 19 -8.56 -10.06 10.36
C ILE A 19 -9.85 -9.24 10.47
N LYS A 20 -11.02 -9.89 10.60
CA LYS A 20 -12.29 -9.17 10.87
C LYS A 20 -12.26 -8.41 12.19
N GLN A 21 -11.61 -8.97 13.21
CA GLN A 21 -11.40 -8.29 14.49
C GLN A 21 -10.48 -7.07 14.33
N VAL A 22 -9.44 -7.12 13.49
CA VAL A 22 -8.59 -5.96 13.17
C VAL A 22 -9.43 -4.80 12.61
N PHE A 23 -10.30 -5.05 11.62
CA PHE A 23 -11.19 -4.02 11.09
C PHE A 23 -12.10 -3.41 12.16
N THR A 24 -12.64 -4.26 13.03
CA THR A 24 -13.51 -3.84 14.13
C THR A 24 -12.75 -2.99 15.15
N GLU A 25 -11.53 -3.40 15.51
CA GLU A 25 -10.69 -2.72 16.50
C GLU A 25 -10.22 -1.37 15.98
N VAL A 26 -9.79 -1.30 14.72
CA VAL A 26 -9.43 -0.03 14.05
C VAL A 26 -10.64 0.89 13.96
N GLY A 27 -11.83 0.35 13.67
CA GLY A 27 -13.10 1.09 13.60
C GLY A 27 -13.52 1.79 14.90
N LYS A 28 -12.98 1.37 16.05
CA LYS A 28 -13.18 2.07 17.33
C LYS A 28 -12.59 3.48 17.31
N VAL A 29 -11.48 3.67 16.58
CA VAL A 29 -10.77 4.96 16.51
C VAL A 29 -10.96 5.66 15.17
N VAL A 30 -10.91 4.90 14.09
CA VAL A 30 -10.91 5.42 12.73
C VAL A 30 -12.30 5.27 12.12
N VAL A 31 -12.86 6.35 11.58
CA VAL A 31 -14.21 6.37 11.01
C VAL A 31 -14.14 6.61 9.51
N GLY A 32 -14.94 5.89 8.73
CA GLY A 32 -15.11 6.09 7.29
C GLY A 32 -13.89 5.75 6.42
N GLN A 33 -12.85 5.11 6.98
CA GLN A 33 -11.60 4.77 6.26
C GLN A 33 -11.44 3.25 6.01
N GLN A 34 -12.53 2.48 5.97
CA GLN A 34 -12.45 1.03 5.77
C GLN A 34 -11.69 0.64 4.50
N TYR A 35 -11.89 1.42 3.42
CA TYR A 35 -11.17 1.23 2.16
C TYR A 35 -9.64 1.36 2.33
N MET A 36 -9.17 2.43 2.97
CA MET A 36 -7.74 2.63 3.22
C MET A 36 -7.17 1.53 4.13
N VAL A 37 -7.89 1.14 5.18
CA VAL A 37 -7.47 0.05 6.08
C VAL A 37 -7.36 -1.28 5.32
N ASN A 38 -8.33 -1.58 4.45
CA ASN A 38 -8.30 -2.78 3.63
C ASN A 38 -7.06 -2.78 2.72
N ARG A 39 -6.79 -1.69 1.99
CA ARG A 39 -5.60 -1.60 1.12
C ARG A 39 -4.30 -1.70 1.90
N LEU A 40 -4.21 -1.10 3.09
CA LEU A 40 -3.06 -1.23 3.99
C LEU A 40 -2.80 -2.68 4.39
N LEU A 41 -3.84 -3.43 4.75
CA LEU A 41 -3.72 -4.85 5.08
C LEU A 41 -3.30 -5.68 3.86
N ILE A 42 -3.85 -5.41 2.67
CA ILE A 42 -3.40 -6.07 1.44
C ILE A 42 -1.90 -5.82 1.24
N GLY A 43 -1.46 -4.57 1.26
CA GLY A 43 -0.05 -4.22 1.11
C GLY A 43 0.85 -4.89 2.17
N LEU A 44 0.42 -4.91 3.42
CA LEU A 44 1.18 -5.54 4.51
C LEU A 44 1.37 -7.04 4.29
N PHE A 45 0.28 -7.78 4.02
CA PHE A 45 0.35 -9.23 3.90
C PHE A 45 0.99 -9.66 2.56
N THR A 46 0.83 -8.88 1.50
CA THR A 46 1.48 -9.18 0.21
C THR A 46 2.91 -8.64 0.12
N GLY A 47 3.35 -7.81 1.08
CA GLY A 47 4.66 -7.15 1.07
C GLY A 47 4.77 -6.01 0.05
N GLY A 48 3.65 -5.50 -0.44
CA GLY A 48 3.56 -4.41 -1.41
C GLY A 48 3.42 -3.04 -0.76
N HIS A 49 4.12 -2.03 -1.28
CA HIS A 49 4.05 -0.65 -0.80
C HIS A 49 2.88 0.11 -1.43
N ILE A 50 2.38 1.14 -0.75
CA ILE A 50 1.18 1.87 -1.17
C ILE A 50 1.51 3.36 -1.32
N LEU A 51 1.08 3.93 -2.44
CA LEU A 51 1.09 5.36 -2.68
C LEU A 51 -0.32 5.90 -2.44
N LEU A 52 -0.46 6.88 -1.56
CA LEU A 52 -1.72 7.58 -1.30
C LEU A 52 -1.72 8.92 -1.99
N GLU A 53 -2.77 9.17 -2.76
CA GLU A 53 -3.10 10.49 -3.24
C GLU A 53 -4.44 10.89 -2.62
N GLY A 54 -4.49 12.06 -2.00
CA GLY A 54 -5.72 12.53 -1.37
C GLY A 54 -5.49 13.75 -0.52
N VAL A 55 -6.57 14.47 -0.26
CA VAL A 55 -6.56 15.76 0.43
C VAL A 55 -5.93 15.68 1.83
N PRO A 56 -5.29 16.77 2.30
CA PRO A 56 -4.74 16.82 3.64
C PRO A 56 -5.85 16.72 4.70
N GLY A 57 -5.50 16.24 5.90
CA GLY A 57 -6.43 16.20 7.04
C GLY A 57 -7.32 14.97 7.14
N LEU A 58 -7.19 13.97 6.26
CA LEU A 58 -8.02 12.74 6.28
C LEU A 58 -7.63 11.69 7.34
N ALA A 59 -7.05 12.11 8.47
CA ALA A 59 -6.65 11.22 9.56
C ALA A 59 -5.76 10.03 9.12
N LYS A 60 -4.95 10.19 8.06
CA LYS A 60 -4.02 9.16 7.54
C LYS A 60 -3.07 8.68 8.63
N THR A 61 -2.41 9.62 9.31
CA THR A 61 -1.51 9.32 10.44
C THR A 61 -2.21 8.56 11.56
N LEU A 62 -3.43 8.98 11.92
CA LEU A 62 -4.22 8.31 12.95
C LEU A 62 -4.52 6.86 12.54
N THR A 63 -4.88 6.64 11.28
CA THR A 63 -5.25 5.31 10.79
C THR A 63 -4.07 4.36 10.80
N VAL A 64 -2.93 4.78 10.28
CA VAL A 64 -1.71 3.94 10.23
C VAL A 64 -1.19 3.66 11.63
N ASN A 65 -1.18 4.66 12.52
CA ASN A 65 -0.76 4.49 13.91
C ASN A 65 -1.73 3.59 14.70
N THR A 66 -3.04 3.68 14.46
CA THR A 66 -4.02 2.78 15.07
C THR A 66 -3.80 1.36 14.58
N LEU A 67 -3.63 1.17 13.28
CA LEU A 67 -3.38 -0.12 12.68
C LEU A 67 -2.09 -0.75 13.21
N SER A 68 -1.01 0.03 13.38
CA SER A 68 0.26 -0.48 13.92
C SER A 68 0.09 -1.05 15.32
N ARG A 69 -0.68 -0.37 16.19
CA ARG A 69 -0.97 -0.84 17.56
C ARG A 69 -1.81 -2.12 17.57
N VAL A 70 -2.80 -2.21 16.68
CA VAL A 70 -3.66 -3.40 16.54
C VAL A 70 -2.86 -4.61 16.03
N LEU A 71 -1.76 -4.38 15.31
CA LEU A 71 -0.92 -5.41 14.68
C LEU A 71 0.41 -5.68 15.40
N ASP A 72 0.63 -5.08 16.58
CA ASP A 72 1.92 -5.14 17.30
C ASP A 72 3.15 -4.75 16.45
N LEU A 73 2.99 -3.74 15.62
CA LEU A 73 4.01 -3.26 14.70
C LEU A 73 4.55 -1.89 15.10
N ASN A 74 5.85 -1.71 14.91
CA ASN A 74 6.46 -0.39 15.04
C ASN A 74 5.96 0.53 13.92
N PHE A 75 5.66 1.77 14.28
CA PHE A 75 5.22 2.81 13.36
C PHE A 75 6.19 3.99 13.40
N GLN A 76 6.54 4.50 12.23
CA GLN A 76 7.32 5.73 12.11
C GLN A 76 6.70 6.63 11.05
N ARG A 77 6.47 7.90 11.41
CA ARG A 77 6.14 8.97 10.46
C ARG A 77 7.41 9.70 10.06
N ILE A 78 7.58 9.90 8.76
CA ILE A 78 8.67 10.68 8.16
C ILE A 78 8.03 11.76 7.31
N GLN A 79 8.26 13.02 7.66
CA GLN A 79 7.85 14.15 6.85
C GLN A 79 8.93 14.42 5.81
N PHE A 80 8.57 14.41 4.53
CA PHE A 80 9.48 14.77 3.46
C PHE A 80 9.50 16.29 3.30
N THR A 81 10.70 16.86 3.36
CA THR A 81 10.95 18.29 3.23
C THR A 81 12.07 18.55 2.21
N PRO A 82 12.18 19.76 1.65
CA PRO A 82 13.20 20.07 0.63
C PRO A 82 14.65 19.92 1.11
N ASP A 83 14.87 20.06 2.42
CA ASP A 83 16.17 19.99 3.09
C ASP A 83 16.54 18.59 3.60
N LEU A 84 15.62 17.63 3.53
CA LEU A 84 15.84 16.27 4.00
C LEU A 84 16.98 15.60 3.22
N LEU A 85 17.89 14.93 3.91
CA LEU A 85 18.99 14.20 3.28
C LEU A 85 18.73 12.69 3.28
N PRO A 86 19.31 11.92 2.33
CA PRO A 86 19.22 10.45 2.35
C PRO A 86 19.69 9.83 3.68
N SER A 87 20.71 10.40 4.30
CA SER A 87 21.23 9.97 5.60
C SER A 87 20.22 10.16 6.74
N ASP A 88 19.29 11.11 6.63
CA ASP A 88 18.26 11.33 7.65
C ASP A 88 17.18 10.25 7.61
N LEU A 89 17.02 9.56 6.46
CA LEU A 89 16.13 8.40 6.32
C LEU A 89 16.85 7.12 6.72
N ILE A 90 18.03 6.89 6.15
CA ILE A 90 18.77 5.64 6.27
C ILE A 90 19.45 5.54 7.63
N GLY A 91 20.04 6.62 8.11
CA GLY A 91 20.89 6.65 9.29
C GLY A 91 22.29 7.15 8.97
N THR A 92 23.06 7.40 10.03
CA THR A 92 24.40 7.98 9.93
C THR A 92 25.34 7.39 10.99
N MET A 93 26.64 7.55 10.77
CA MET A 93 27.67 7.26 11.78
C MET A 93 27.76 8.45 12.74
N ILE A 94 27.54 8.21 14.03
CA ILE A 94 27.73 9.22 15.08
C ILE A 94 28.97 8.88 15.89
N TYR A 95 29.76 9.90 16.25
CA TYR A 95 30.88 9.70 17.18
C TYR A 95 30.35 9.64 18.61
N ASN A 96 30.47 8.47 19.25
CA ASN A 96 30.12 8.30 20.65
C ASN A 96 31.33 8.68 21.51
N GLN A 97 31.21 9.77 22.28
CA GLN A 97 32.29 10.28 23.12
C GLN A 97 32.67 9.32 24.25
N ALA A 98 31.73 8.52 24.75
CA ALA A 98 31.98 7.59 25.85
C ALA A 98 32.83 6.39 25.41
N SER A 99 32.57 5.87 24.21
CA SER A 99 33.34 4.76 23.62
C SER A 99 34.53 5.24 22.78
N SER A 100 34.61 6.54 22.48
CA SER A 100 35.59 7.13 21.54
C SER A 100 35.60 6.43 20.18
N ALA A 101 34.42 5.96 19.74
CA ALA A 101 34.23 5.19 18.52
C ALA A 101 33.07 5.75 17.70
N PHE A 102 33.10 5.50 16.39
CA PHE A 102 31.96 5.78 15.52
C PHE A 102 30.94 4.64 15.62
N GLU A 103 29.71 4.97 15.97
CA GLU A 103 28.58 4.04 16.13
C GLU A 103 27.50 4.35 15.10
N VAL A 104 26.82 3.32 14.60
CA VAL A 104 25.72 3.50 13.66
C VAL A 104 24.45 3.91 14.40
N LYS A 105 23.91 5.07 14.04
CA LYS A 105 22.55 5.47 14.40
C LYS A 105 21.63 5.13 13.24
N LYS A 106 20.82 4.08 13.42
CA LYS A 106 19.77 3.68 12.47
C LYS A 106 18.76 4.81 12.27
N GLY A 107 18.41 5.08 11.03
CA GLY A 107 17.42 6.08 10.67
C GLY A 107 15.97 5.61 10.88
N PRO A 108 14.99 6.49 10.64
CA PRO A 108 13.57 6.22 10.84
C PRO A 108 13.00 5.12 9.94
N ILE A 109 13.66 4.73 8.85
CA ILE A 109 13.18 3.63 7.99
C ILE A 109 13.25 2.25 8.67
N PHE A 110 13.97 2.11 9.79
CA PHE A 110 14.05 0.87 10.57
C PHE A 110 12.81 0.70 11.46
N SER A 111 11.64 0.59 10.84
CA SER A 111 10.35 0.35 11.48
C SER A 111 9.46 -0.48 10.55
N ASN A 112 8.37 -1.06 11.05
CA ASN A 112 7.54 -1.97 10.26
C ASN A 112 6.57 -1.24 9.34
N LEU A 113 5.92 -0.19 9.86
CA LEU A 113 5.02 0.69 9.12
C LEU A 113 5.63 2.09 9.01
N ILE A 114 5.97 2.50 7.79
CA ILE A 114 6.47 3.85 7.50
C ILE A 114 5.37 4.66 6.83
N LEU A 115 4.98 5.79 7.43
CA LEU A 115 4.23 6.84 6.73
C LEU A 115 5.23 7.88 6.22
N ALA A 116 5.50 7.85 4.92
CA ALA A 116 6.32 8.84 4.22
C ALA A 116 5.41 9.94 3.68
N ASP A 117 5.27 11.04 4.43
CA ASP A 117 4.33 12.11 4.12
C ASP A 117 4.94 13.11 3.14
N GLU A 118 4.20 13.45 2.08
CA GLU A 118 4.55 14.43 1.05
C GLU A 118 5.87 14.12 0.33
N ILE A 119 6.02 12.89 -0.15
CA ILE A 119 7.29 12.42 -0.75
C ILE A 119 7.73 13.25 -1.96
N ASN A 120 6.78 13.94 -2.60
CA ASN A 120 7.04 14.88 -3.68
C ASN A 120 7.63 16.23 -3.20
N ARG A 121 7.89 16.46 -1.91
CA ARG A 121 8.54 17.69 -1.41
C ARG A 121 10.05 17.57 -1.22
N SER A 122 10.61 16.37 -1.27
CA SER A 122 12.07 16.16 -1.16
C SER A 122 12.72 15.92 -2.52
N PRO A 123 14.02 16.23 -2.67
CA PRO A 123 14.76 15.97 -3.90
C PRO A 123 14.76 14.48 -4.31
N ALA A 124 14.92 14.22 -5.61
CA ALA A 124 14.93 12.87 -6.19
C ALA A 124 15.93 11.90 -5.53
N LYS A 125 17.05 12.39 -4.96
CA LYS A 125 18.01 11.54 -4.23
C LYS A 125 17.42 10.92 -2.96
N VAL A 126 16.58 11.67 -2.26
CA VAL A 126 15.90 11.22 -1.03
C VAL A 126 14.79 10.22 -1.37
N GLN A 127 14.03 10.51 -2.43
CA GLN A 127 13.01 9.60 -2.97
C GLN A 127 13.66 8.27 -3.37
N SER A 128 14.76 8.30 -4.12
CA SER A 128 15.52 7.11 -4.51
C SER A 128 15.99 6.29 -3.30
N ALA A 129 16.47 6.93 -2.24
CA ALA A 129 16.90 6.23 -1.02
C ALA A 129 15.75 5.44 -0.36
N LEU A 130 14.54 6.03 -0.29
CA LEU A 130 13.36 5.31 0.20
C LEU A 130 12.97 4.14 -0.72
N LEU A 131 12.97 4.38 -2.04
CA LEU A 131 12.58 3.37 -3.03
C LEU A 131 13.58 2.20 -3.12
N GLU A 132 14.86 2.46 -2.89
CA GLU A 132 15.90 1.45 -2.76
C GLU A 132 15.64 0.58 -1.52
N ALA A 133 15.39 1.20 -0.37
CA ALA A 133 15.02 0.48 0.85
C ALA A 133 13.75 -0.38 0.68
N MET A 134 12.76 0.13 -0.07
CA MET A 134 11.54 -0.60 -0.45
C MET A 134 11.84 -1.85 -1.29
N GLN A 135 12.76 -1.77 -2.24
CA GLN A 135 13.05 -2.84 -3.19
C GLN A 135 14.03 -3.88 -2.61
N GLU A 136 15.10 -3.41 -1.97
CA GLU A 136 16.20 -4.25 -1.48
C GLU A 136 15.97 -4.79 -0.05
N LYS A 137 15.04 -4.18 0.70
CA LYS A 137 14.74 -4.52 2.11
C LYS A 137 15.97 -4.46 3.03
N GLN A 138 16.98 -3.71 2.62
CA GLN A 138 18.22 -3.48 3.35
C GLN A 138 18.79 -2.12 2.94
N VAL A 139 19.68 -1.58 3.77
CA VAL A 139 20.38 -0.33 3.51
C VAL A 139 21.82 -0.41 4.00
N THR A 140 22.71 0.34 3.36
CA THR A 140 24.12 0.41 3.76
C THR A 140 24.41 1.73 4.44
N ILE A 141 24.98 1.68 5.64
CA ILE A 141 25.42 2.85 6.42
C ILE A 141 26.92 2.74 6.61
N GLY A 142 27.68 3.67 6.04
CA GLY A 142 29.13 3.56 5.94
C GLY A 142 29.50 2.32 5.12
N GLU A 143 30.17 1.36 5.74
CA GLU A 143 30.62 0.12 5.08
C GLU A 143 29.75 -1.10 5.43
N THR A 144 28.79 -0.96 6.36
CA THR A 144 27.99 -2.10 6.85
C THR A 144 26.56 -2.05 6.30
N THR A 145 26.10 -3.18 5.75
CA THR A 145 24.72 -3.35 5.29
C THR A 145 23.85 -3.90 6.41
N TYR A 146 22.69 -3.27 6.60
CA TYR A 146 21.69 -3.59 7.61
C TYR A 146 20.38 -3.99 6.95
N ARG A 147 19.81 -5.12 7.36
CA ARG A 147 18.47 -5.53 6.93
C ARG A 147 17.40 -4.74 7.67
N LEU A 148 16.34 -4.40 6.96
CA LEU A 148 15.15 -3.79 7.55
C LEU A 148 14.34 -4.83 8.31
N ASP A 149 13.60 -4.38 9.32
CA ASP A 149 12.73 -5.26 10.07
C ASP A 149 11.49 -5.63 9.25
N LEU A 150 11.15 -6.92 9.17
CA LEU A 150 10.03 -7.42 8.39
C LEU A 150 8.88 -7.83 9.31
N PRO A 151 7.61 -7.56 8.98
CA PRO A 151 7.13 -6.97 7.73
C PRO A 151 7.53 -5.48 7.61
N PHE A 152 7.77 -5.05 6.38
CA PHE A 152 8.18 -3.68 6.03
C PHE A 152 7.23 -3.10 4.98
N LEU A 153 6.32 -2.24 5.42
CA LEU A 153 5.36 -1.53 4.59
C LEU A 153 5.67 -0.04 4.59
N VAL A 154 5.68 0.55 3.40
CA VAL A 154 5.80 2.00 3.20
C VAL A 154 4.50 2.48 2.60
N LEU A 155 3.88 3.41 3.30
CA LEU A 155 2.77 4.21 2.86
C LEU A 155 3.30 5.60 2.51
N ALA A 156 3.47 5.90 1.24
CA ALA A 156 3.87 7.22 0.79
C ALA A 156 2.64 8.08 0.51
N THR A 157 2.69 9.38 0.77
CA THR A 157 1.64 10.32 0.35
C THR A 157 2.20 11.33 -0.64
N GLN A 158 1.36 11.76 -1.58
CA GLN A 158 1.62 12.90 -2.45
C GLN A 158 0.53 13.94 -2.24
N ASN A 159 0.93 15.21 -2.17
CA ASN A 159 0.00 16.34 -2.20
C ASN A 159 -0.15 16.79 -3.67
N PRO A 160 -1.35 16.64 -4.28
CA PRO A 160 -1.56 17.01 -5.68
C PRO A 160 -1.74 18.53 -5.89
N VAL A 161 -1.95 19.30 -4.83
CA VAL A 161 -2.38 20.72 -4.94
C VAL A 161 -1.20 21.71 -4.91
N GLU A 162 -0.08 21.34 -4.28
CA GLU A 162 1.11 22.21 -4.21
C GLU A 162 2.01 22.03 -5.43
N GLN A 163 2.03 23.05 -6.30
CA GLN A 163 2.90 23.08 -7.50
C GLN A 163 4.26 23.73 -7.24
N GLU A 164 4.41 24.56 -6.20
CA GLU A 164 5.69 25.19 -5.87
C GLU A 164 6.55 24.29 -4.98
N GLY A 165 7.80 24.08 -5.39
CA GLY A 165 8.78 23.33 -4.60
C GLY A 165 8.53 21.82 -4.55
N THR A 166 7.79 21.26 -5.50
CA THR A 166 7.56 19.81 -5.60
C THR A 166 8.40 19.15 -6.71
N TYR A 167 8.83 17.93 -6.42
CA TYR A 167 9.59 17.02 -7.26
C TYR A 167 8.69 15.80 -7.53
N PRO A 168 7.96 15.77 -8.65
CA PRO A 168 7.10 14.63 -8.98
C PRO A 168 7.94 13.36 -9.10
N LEU A 169 7.37 12.24 -8.65
CA LEU A 169 7.99 10.93 -8.85
C LEU A 169 7.90 10.58 -10.34
N PRO A 170 9.02 10.24 -10.99
CA PRO A 170 8.99 9.64 -12.33
C PRO A 170 8.14 8.36 -12.34
N GLU A 171 7.51 8.06 -13.48
CA GLU A 171 6.63 6.88 -13.65
C GLU A 171 7.31 5.57 -13.25
N ALA A 172 8.59 5.41 -13.60
CA ALA A 172 9.37 4.23 -13.21
C ALA A 172 9.54 4.06 -11.69
N GLN A 173 9.44 5.15 -10.91
CA GLN A 173 9.45 5.14 -9.45
C GLN A 173 8.07 4.81 -8.89
N VAL A 174 7.02 5.38 -9.48
CA VAL A 174 5.63 5.11 -9.08
C VAL A 174 5.27 3.64 -9.30
N ASP A 175 5.75 3.00 -10.38
CA ASP A 175 5.53 1.58 -10.68
C ASP A 175 6.05 0.60 -9.60
N ARG A 176 6.95 1.06 -8.70
CA ARG A 176 7.44 0.26 -7.56
C ARG A 176 6.42 0.13 -6.43
N PHE A 177 5.42 1.00 -6.37
CA PHE A 177 4.30 0.85 -5.43
C PHE A 177 3.33 -0.19 -5.97
N MET A 178 2.84 -1.08 -5.12
CA MET A 178 1.86 -2.10 -5.53
C MET A 178 0.56 -1.45 -5.97
N MET A 179 0.11 -0.44 -5.21
CA MET A 179 -1.15 0.27 -5.42
C MET A 179 -0.92 1.78 -5.28
N LYS A 180 -1.67 2.54 -6.07
CA LYS A 180 -1.91 3.96 -5.83
C LYS A 180 -3.38 4.14 -5.49
N VAL A 181 -3.65 4.59 -4.27
CA VAL A 181 -4.99 4.63 -3.69
C VAL A 181 -5.42 6.09 -3.56
N TYR A 182 -6.57 6.40 -4.14
CA TYR A 182 -7.18 7.72 -4.04
C TYR A 182 -8.11 7.77 -2.83
N ILE A 183 -7.90 8.75 -1.95
CA ILE A 183 -8.75 8.95 -0.77
C ILE A 183 -9.43 10.31 -0.87
N ASP A 184 -10.76 10.28 -0.92
CA ASP A 184 -11.62 11.46 -0.95
C ASP A 184 -12.07 11.85 0.47
N TYR A 185 -12.76 12.98 0.59
CA TYR A 185 -13.39 13.41 1.84
C TYR A 185 -14.38 12.37 2.37
N LEU A 186 -14.51 12.36 3.70
CA LEU A 186 -15.47 11.50 4.40
C LEU A 186 -16.91 11.87 4.02
N LYS A 187 -17.81 10.89 4.11
CA LYS A 187 -19.25 11.16 4.03
C LYS A 187 -19.67 11.99 5.25
N LYS A 188 -20.72 12.80 5.10
CA LYS A 188 -21.24 13.68 6.17
C LYS A 188 -21.46 12.97 7.51
N ASN A 189 -21.96 11.74 7.49
CA ASN A 189 -22.21 10.97 8.72
C ASN A 189 -20.92 10.51 9.39
N ASP A 190 -19.93 10.10 8.60
CA ASP A 190 -18.62 9.68 9.09
C ASP A 190 -17.86 10.90 9.64
N GLU A 191 -17.91 12.03 8.95
CA GLU A 191 -17.30 13.28 9.39
C GLU A 191 -17.91 13.82 10.69
N LEU A 192 -19.24 13.73 10.83
CA LEU A 192 -19.94 14.07 12.08
C LEU A 192 -19.45 13.21 13.25
N GLU A 193 -19.25 11.91 13.02
CA GLU A 193 -18.74 11.00 14.04
C GLU A 193 -17.27 11.28 14.38
N VAL A 194 -16.42 11.58 13.39
CA VAL A 194 -15.05 12.07 13.63
C VAL A 194 -15.07 13.32 14.50
N MET A 195 -15.91 14.30 14.16
CA MET A 195 -16.06 15.53 14.95
C MET A 195 -16.46 15.23 16.39
N ARG A 196 -17.43 14.35 16.62
CA ARG A 196 -17.87 13.93 17.97
C ARG A 196 -16.76 13.27 18.78
N ARG A 197 -15.99 12.36 18.17
CA ARG A 197 -14.87 11.67 18.85
C ARG A 197 -13.71 12.61 19.15
N MET A 198 -13.29 13.40 18.17
CA MET A 198 -12.11 14.26 18.28
C MET A 198 -12.35 15.53 19.10
N SER A 199 -13.60 15.98 19.22
CA SER A 199 -13.95 17.09 20.13
C SER A 199 -14.02 16.68 21.61
N ASN A 200 -14.11 15.37 21.89
CA ASN A 200 -14.06 14.86 23.25
C ASN A 200 -12.60 14.82 23.73
N MET A 201 -12.18 15.82 24.51
CA MET A 201 -10.82 15.92 25.05
C MET A 201 -10.41 14.74 25.95
N GLY A 202 -11.37 13.95 26.45
CA GLY A 202 -11.10 12.74 27.23
C GLY A 202 -10.95 11.47 26.39
N TYR A 203 -11.13 11.55 25.08
CA TYR A 203 -11.05 10.39 24.19
C TYR A 203 -9.60 9.94 24.01
N ARG A 204 -9.28 8.71 24.45
CA ARG A 204 -7.92 8.16 24.40
C ARG A 204 -7.66 7.22 23.22
N GLY A 205 -8.69 6.82 22.47
CA GLY A 205 -8.55 5.92 21.32
C GLY A 205 -7.75 4.66 21.66
N GLU A 206 -8.12 3.99 22.75
CA GLU A 206 -7.47 2.75 23.17
C GLU A 206 -7.93 1.59 22.28
N VAL A 207 -6.95 0.84 21.78
CA VAL A 207 -7.14 -0.34 20.94
C VAL A 207 -6.33 -1.48 21.51
N ASN A 208 -6.84 -2.69 21.37
CA ASN A 208 -6.12 -3.91 21.73
C ASN A 208 -5.31 -4.42 20.56
N THR A 209 -4.19 -5.06 20.87
CA THR A 209 -3.45 -5.88 19.91
C THR A 209 -4.28 -7.10 19.55
N VAL A 210 -4.45 -7.35 18.25
CA VAL A 210 -5.25 -8.47 17.70
C VAL A 210 -4.36 -9.49 16.98
N LEU A 211 -3.36 -9.01 16.24
CA LEU A 211 -2.39 -9.87 15.54
C LEU A 211 -0.99 -9.57 16.07
N SER A 212 -0.19 -10.63 16.27
CA SER A 212 1.24 -10.49 16.48
C SER A 212 2.00 -10.48 15.14
N LYS A 213 3.30 -10.21 15.22
CA LYS A 213 4.21 -10.29 14.08
C LYS A 213 4.27 -11.71 13.47
N GLU A 214 4.23 -12.74 14.31
CA GLU A 214 4.20 -14.14 13.91
C GLU A 214 2.89 -14.48 13.19
N ASP A 215 1.74 -14.01 13.72
CA ASP A 215 0.44 -14.17 13.06
C ASP A 215 0.46 -13.54 11.66
N ILE A 216 1.08 -12.35 11.52
CA ILE A 216 1.22 -11.72 10.20
C ILE A 216 1.97 -12.64 9.24
N PHE A 217 3.13 -13.18 9.61
CA PHE A 217 3.86 -14.08 8.71
C PHE A 217 3.10 -15.38 8.40
N ALA A 218 2.33 -15.91 9.35
CA ALA A 218 1.48 -17.07 9.11
C ALA A 218 0.39 -16.75 8.08
N ILE A 219 -0.32 -15.63 8.24
CA ILE A 219 -1.34 -15.13 7.29
C ILE A 219 -0.74 -14.93 5.90
N ARG A 220 0.49 -14.40 5.80
CA ARG A 220 1.18 -14.26 4.50
C ARG A 220 1.39 -15.61 3.82
N GLY A 221 1.76 -16.64 4.58
CA GLY A 221 1.90 -18.00 4.09
C GLY A 221 0.56 -18.60 3.63
N GLU A 222 -0.51 -18.32 4.35
CA GLU A 222 -1.87 -18.79 4.04
C GLU A 222 -2.45 -18.09 2.80
N ILE A 223 -2.29 -16.77 2.67
CA ILE A 223 -2.67 -16.02 1.46
C ILE A 223 -1.93 -16.56 0.22
N ASN A 224 -0.67 -16.95 0.37
CA ASN A 224 0.08 -17.52 -0.75
C ASN A 224 -0.51 -18.86 -1.24
N GLN A 225 -1.19 -19.61 -0.36
CA GLN A 225 -1.85 -20.88 -0.67
C GLN A 225 -3.26 -20.73 -1.27
N VAL A 226 -3.84 -19.53 -1.23
CA VAL A 226 -5.12 -19.25 -1.90
C VAL A 226 -5.00 -19.59 -3.39
N GLN A 227 -5.96 -20.38 -3.87
CA GLN A 227 -5.97 -20.92 -5.22
C GLN A 227 -6.50 -19.88 -6.21
N ILE A 228 -5.84 -19.79 -7.36
CA ILE A 228 -6.31 -19.03 -8.52
C ILE A 228 -6.35 -19.97 -9.71
N SER A 229 -7.48 -20.02 -10.40
CA SER A 229 -7.63 -20.89 -11.58
C SER A 229 -6.86 -20.33 -12.77
N GLU A 230 -6.41 -21.20 -13.67
CA GLU A 230 -5.70 -20.80 -14.89
C GLU A 230 -6.52 -19.80 -15.73
N MET A 231 -7.85 -19.92 -15.72
CA MET A 231 -8.76 -18.96 -16.36
C MET A 231 -8.61 -17.54 -15.78
N LEU A 232 -8.53 -17.40 -14.46
CA LEU A 232 -8.35 -16.12 -13.81
C LEU A 232 -6.94 -15.56 -13.96
N GLU A 233 -5.92 -16.43 -14.00
CA GLU A 233 -4.55 -16.02 -14.34
C GLU A 233 -4.48 -15.45 -15.76
N LYS A 234 -5.11 -16.12 -16.73
CA LYS A 234 -5.24 -15.62 -18.11
C LYS A 234 -6.01 -14.32 -18.15
N TYR A 235 -7.12 -14.19 -17.41
CA TYR A 235 -7.87 -12.95 -17.30
C TYR A 235 -7.00 -11.78 -16.81
N ILE A 236 -6.15 -11.97 -15.80
CA ILE A 236 -5.18 -10.95 -15.35
C ILE A 236 -4.24 -10.54 -16.49
N ILE A 237 -3.76 -11.50 -17.29
CA ILE A 237 -2.91 -11.21 -18.43
C ILE A 237 -3.66 -10.42 -19.50
N GLU A 238 -4.90 -10.80 -19.83
CA GLU A 238 -5.75 -10.08 -20.79
C GLU A 238 -5.99 -8.63 -20.35
N LEU A 239 -6.27 -8.38 -19.06
CA LEU A 239 -6.40 -7.01 -18.53
C LEU A 239 -5.13 -6.18 -18.74
N VAL A 240 -3.98 -6.78 -18.47
CA VAL A 240 -2.67 -6.12 -18.64
C VAL A 240 -2.40 -5.84 -20.12
N PHE A 241 -2.66 -6.79 -21.01
CA PHE A 241 -2.45 -6.62 -22.46
C PHE A 241 -3.44 -5.65 -23.09
N ALA A 242 -4.69 -5.60 -22.62
CA ALA A 242 -5.67 -4.60 -23.04
C ALA A 242 -5.20 -3.17 -22.77
N SER A 243 -4.43 -2.93 -21.70
CA SER A 243 -3.81 -1.62 -21.45
C SER A 243 -2.65 -1.29 -22.41
N ARG A 244 -2.00 -2.31 -22.99
CA ARG A 244 -0.84 -2.15 -23.90
C ARG A 244 -1.25 -2.09 -25.36
N ARG A 245 -2.34 -2.77 -25.71
CA ARG A 245 -2.85 -2.91 -27.08
C ARG A 245 -4.38 -2.74 -27.11
N PRO A 246 -4.91 -1.59 -26.67
CA PRO A 246 -6.36 -1.37 -26.56
C PRO A 246 -7.13 -1.59 -27.88
N SER A 247 -6.50 -1.35 -29.04
CA SER A 247 -7.10 -1.60 -30.35
C SER A 247 -7.47 -3.07 -30.61
N GLU A 248 -6.81 -4.02 -29.95
CA GLU A 248 -7.11 -5.46 -30.05
C GLU A 248 -8.35 -5.86 -29.21
N TYR A 249 -8.86 -4.97 -28.34
CA TYR A 249 -9.90 -5.24 -27.34
C TYR A 249 -11.13 -4.32 -27.47
N ASP A 250 -11.44 -3.83 -28.68
CA ASP A 250 -12.54 -2.88 -28.94
C ASP A 250 -12.46 -1.58 -28.09
N LEU A 251 -11.24 -1.15 -27.74
CA LEU A 251 -10.94 0.08 -27.00
C LEU A 251 -10.16 1.07 -27.88
N ALA A 252 -10.44 1.09 -29.18
CA ALA A 252 -9.72 1.93 -30.16
C ALA A 252 -9.79 3.43 -29.83
N GLU A 253 -10.84 3.88 -29.14
CA GLU A 253 -10.96 5.27 -28.66
C GLU A 253 -9.83 5.66 -27.69
N PHE A 254 -9.33 4.71 -26.90
CA PHE A 254 -8.23 4.93 -25.96
C PHE A 254 -6.85 4.67 -26.56
N ALA A 255 -6.78 4.02 -27.74
CA ALA A 255 -5.51 3.67 -28.37
C ALA A 255 -4.64 4.89 -28.70
N ASN A 256 -5.28 6.02 -29.05
CA ASN A 256 -4.59 7.27 -29.32
C ASN A 256 -4.20 8.02 -28.05
N TYR A 257 -4.78 7.68 -26.89
CA TYR A 257 -4.55 8.38 -25.63
C TYR A 257 -3.46 7.75 -24.76
N ILE A 258 -3.11 6.49 -25.01
CA ILE A 258 -2.14 5.75 -24.19
C ILE A 258 -0.76 5.81 -24.83
N GLN A 259 0.19 6.35 -24.09
CA GLN A 259 1.60 6.31 -24.47
C GLN A 259 2.23 4.97 -24.11
N PHE A 260 1.96 4.46 -22.90
CA PHE A 260 2.43 3.16 -22.43
C PHE A 260 1.42 2.49 -21.50
N GLY A 261 1.19 1.18 -21.71
CA GLY A 261 0.37 0.35 -20.83
C GLY A 261 1.13 -0.16 -19.60
N VAL A 262 0.45 -0.93 -18.75
CA VAL A 262 0.99 -1.33 -17.45
C VAL A 262 2.17 -2.30 -17.54
N SER A 263 3.09 -2.22 -16.57
CA SER A 263 4.27 -3.09 -16.46
C SER A 263 3.90 -4.52 -16.03
N PRO A 264 4.82 -5.50 -16.13
CA PRO A 264 4.63 -6.84 -15.54
C PRO A 264 4.42 -6.83 -14.01
N ARG A 265 4.77 -5.74 -13.30
CA ARG A 265 4.47 -5.63 -11.87
C ARG A 265 2.96 -5.59 -11.61
N ALA A 266 2.17 -5.10 -12.57
CA ALA A 266 0.72 -5.07 -12.47
C ALA A 266 0.12 -6.48 -12.39
N SER A 267 0.56 -7.44 -13.22
CA SER A 267 0.02 -8.80 -13.18
C SER A 267 0.34 -9.51 -11.86
N ILE A 268 1.56 -9.32 -11.35
CA ILE A 268 1.99 -9.85 -10.04
C ILE A 268 1.16 -9.22 -8.91
N ALA A 269 1.01 -7.89 -8.92
CA ALA A 269 0.25 -7.16 -7.91
C ALA A 269 -1.24 -7.53 -7.93
N LEU A 270 -1.86 -7.66 -9.11
CA LEU A 270 -3.24 -8.12 -9.27
C LEU A 270 -3.44 -9.52 -8.68
N ASN A 271 -2.54 -10.46 -8.99
CA ASN A 271 -2.61 -11.82 -8.47
C ASN A 271 -2.52 -11.86 -6.94
N LEU A 272 -1.51 -11.22 -6.36
CA LEU A 272 -1.31 -11.19 -4.91
C LEU A 272 -2.44 -10.46 -4.18
N ALA A 273 -2.90 -9.33 -4.72
CA ALA A 273 -3.99 -8.57 -4.13
C ALA A 273 -5.32 -9.34 -4.18
N ALA A 274 -5.64 -9.99 -5.30
CA ALA A 274 -6.85 -10.78 -5.43
C ALA A 274 -6.87 -11.97 -4.44
N LYS A 275 -5.73 -12.64 -4.23
CA LYS A 275 -5.60 -13.67 -3.18
C LYS A 275 -5.83 -13.12 -1.78
N ALA A 276 -5.30 -11.93 -1.48
CA ALA A 276 -5.53 -11.29 -0.18
C ALA A 276 -7.00 -10.91 0.03
N VAL A 277 -7.68 -10.38 -1.00
CA VAL A 277 -9.12 -10.08 -0.96
C VAL A 277 -9.93 -11.35 -0.70
N ALA A 278 -9.68 -12.43 -1.45
CA ALA A 278 -10.35 -13.71 -1.24
C ALA A 278 -10.17 -14.21 0.20
N PHE A 279 -8.95 -14.10 0.74
CA PHE A 279 -8.66 -14.52 2.11
C PHE A 279 -9.42 -13.67 3.16
N PHE A 280 -9.52 -12.36 2.95
CA PHE A 280 -10.27 -11.46 3.85
C PHE A 280 -11.77 -11.78 3.86
N ASP A 281 -12.28 -12.28 2.74
CA ASP A 281 -13.65 -12.75 2.56
C ASP A 281 -13.88 -14.20 3.01
N GLU A 282 -12.94 -14.78 3.77
CA GLU A 282 -13.01 -16.16 4.29
C GLU A 282 -13.02 -17.24 3.19
N ARG A 283 -12.43 -16.96 2.02
CA ARG A 283 -12.30 -17.90 0.91
C ARG A 283 -10.85 -18.33 0.69
N ASP A 284 -10.68 -19.56 0.23
CA ASP A 284 -9.41 -20.17 -0.18
C ASP A 284 -9.23 -20.20 -1.71
N TYR A 285 -10.15 -19.59 -2.46
CA TYR A 285 -10.07 -19.41 -3.90
C TYR A 285 -10.46 -17.99 -4.34
N VAL A 286 -9.82 -17.54 -5.41
CA VAL A 286 -10.06 -16.22 -6.03
C VAL A 286 -11.31 -16.26 -6.92
N LEU A 287 -12.10 -15.20 -6.86
CA LEU A 287 -13.21 -14.90 -7.77
C LEU A 287 -12.83 -13.75 -8.72
N PRO A 288 -13.50 -13.62 -9.88
CA PRO A 288 -13.28 -12.50 -10.79
C PRO A 288 -13.48 -11.13 -10.14
N GLU A 289 -14.43 -11.03 -9.20
CA GLU A 289 -14.76 -9.82 -8.45
C GLU A 289 -13.57 -9.33 -7.63
N ASP A 290 -12.76 -10.24 -7.06
CA ASP A 290 -11.59 -9.91 -6.26
C ASP A 290 -10.54 -9.17 -7.09
N ILE A 291 -10.34 -9.61 -8.34
CA ILE A 291 -9.42 -9.00 -9.31
C ILE A 291 -9.94 -7.61 -9.70
N LYS A 292 -11.24 -7.52 -10.01
CA LYS A 292 -11.89 -6.26 -10.41
C LYS A 292 -11.83 -5.22 -9.30
N GLU A 293 -11.99 -5.63 -8.05
CA GLU A 293 -11.98 -4.75 -6.89
C GLU A 293 -10.65 -3.99 -6.74
N VAL A 294 -9.52 -4.65 -6.98
CA VAL A 294 -8.18 -4.08 -6.81
C VAL A 294 -7.57 -3.53 -8.11
N ALA A 295 -8.16 -3.84 -9.27
CA ALA A 295 -7.63 -3.45 -10.56
C ALA A 295 -7.47 -1.95 -10.73
N ALA A 296 -8.44 -1.16 -10.25
CA ALA A 296 -8.34 0.29 -10.28
C ALA A 296 -7.11 0.80 -9.53
N ASP A 297 -6.88 0.33 -8.29
CA ASP A 297 -5.75 0.77 -7.46
C ASP A 297 -4.38 0.31 -7.99
N VAL A 298 -4.34 -0.89 -8.57
CA VAL A 298 -3.12 -1.48 -9.12
C VAL A 298 -2.76 -0.86 -10.47
N MET A 299 -3.72 -0.58 -11.35
CA MET A 299 -3.42 -0.17 -12.73
C MET A 299 -3.30 1.34 -12.92
N ASN A 300 -4.00 2.16 -12.12
CA ASN A 300 -4.17 3.60 -12.42
C ASN A 300 -2.87 4.42 -12.56
N HIS A 301 -1.79 4.01 -11.90
CA HIS A 301 -0.50 4.72 -11.84
C HIS A 301 0.56 4.07 -12.73
N ARG A 302 0.16 3.06 -13.49
CA ARG A 302 1.03 2.31 -14.41
C ARG A 302 0.66 2.57 -15.87
N ILE A 303 -0.42 3.31 -16.11
CA ILE A 303 -0.90 3.69 -17.43
C ILE A 303 -0.44 5.12 -17.65
N ILE A 304 0.40 5.32 -18.67
CA ILE A 304 0.91 6.63 -19.04
C ILE A 304 0.07 7.14 -20.19
N LEU A 305 -0.68 8.21 -19.94
CA LEU A 305 -1.46 8.91 -20.94
C LEU A 305 -0.57 9.91 -21.70
N ASN A 306 -0.93 10.23 -22.93
CA ASN A 306 -0.27 11.28 -23.70
C ASN A 306 -0.86 12.67 -23.39
N TYR A 307 -0.21 13.71 -23.90
CA TYR A 307 -0.63 15.09 -23.67
C TYR A 307 -2.03 15.42 -24.21
N GLU A 308 -2.45 14.79 -25.30
CA GLU A 308 -3.80 14.98 -25.88
C GLU A 308 -4.87 14.46 -24.92
N ALA A 309 -4.66 13.30 -24.31
CA ALA A 309 -5.56 12.73 -23.32
C ALA A 309 -5.69 13.63 -22.07
N GLU A 310 -4.59 14.21 -21.60
CA GLU A 310 -4.60 15.17 -20.49
C GLU A 310 -5.37 16.44 -20.85
N ALA A 311 -5.20 16.96 -22.06
CA ALA A 311 -5.90 18.15 -22.55
C ALA A 311 -7.42 17.90 -22.69
N ASP A 312 -7.82 16.69 -23.09
CA ASP A 312 -9.21 16.26 -23.19
C ASP A 312 -9.82 15.86 -21.83
N GLY A 313 -9.01 15.90 -20.75
CA GLY A 313 -9.45 15.59 -19.39
C GLY A 313 -9.70 14.10 -19.13
N VAL A 314 -9.17 13.21 -19.96
CA VAL A 314 -9.27 11.75 -19.82
C VAL A 314 -8.48 11.30 -18.61
N LYS A 315 -9.09 10.49 -17.73
CA LYS A 315 -8.41 9.94 -16.54
C LYS A 315 -8.10 8.47 -16.73
N THR A 316 -6.98 8.03 -16.14
CA THR A 316 -6.59 6.62 -16.13
C THR A 316 -7.66 5.73 -15.49
N LYS A 317 -8.40 6.25 -14.51
CA LYS A 317 -9.53 5.57 -13.89
C LYS A 317 -10.61 5.17 -14.91
N ASP A 318 -11.00 6.11 -15.77
CA ASP A 318 -12.06 5.88 -16.77
C ASP A 318 -11.63 4.76 -17.76
N PHE A 319 -10.34 4.76 -18.12
CA PHE A 319 -9.78 3.74 -18.98
C PHE A 319 -9.71 2.36 -18.30
N VAL A 320 -9.31 2.27 -17.03
CA VAL A 320 -9.33 1.00 -16.29
C VAL A 320 -10.76 0.47 -16.18
N GLU A 321 -11.75 1.32 -15.91
CA GLU A 321 -13.16 0.91 -15.92
C GLU A 321 -13.61 0.39 -17.29
N ALA A 322 -13.18 1.03 -18.38
CA ALA A 322 -13.47 0.57 -19.73
C ALA A 322 -12.86 -0.81 -20.02
N ILE A 323 -11.61 -1.05 -19.63
CA ILE A 323 -10.95 -2.37 -19.73
C ILE A 323 -11.77 -3.42 -18.98
N LEU A 324 -12.13 -3.17 -17.72
CA LEU A 324 -12.86 -4.14 -16.88
C LEU A 324 -14.24 -4.50 -17.43
N ARG A 325 -14.88 -3.60 -18.18
CA ARG A 325 -16.18 -3.84 -18.84
C ARG A 325 -16.03 -4.61 -20.16
N LYS A 326 -14.93 -4.40 -20.88
CA LYS A 326 -14.73 -4.95 -22.24
C LYS A 326 -14.04 -6.30 -22.26
N VAL A 327 -13.05 -6.51 -21.39
CA VAL A 327 -12.29 -7.77 -21.36
C VAL A 327 -13.16 -8.86 -20.72
N PRO A 328 -13.54 -9.91 -21.46
CA PRO A 328 -14.33 -11.00 -20.91
C PRO A 328 -13.46 -11.89 -20.01
N ILE A 329 -14.10 -12.63 -19.11
CA ILE A 329 -13.46 -13.75 -18.41
C ILE A 329 -13.61 -14.94 -19.35
N SER A 330 -12.51 -15.45 -19.91
CA SER A 330 -12.51 -16.48 -20.95
C SER A 330 -11.71 -17.71 -20.55
#